data_AF-A0A7X7I9U1-F1
#
_entry.id   AF-A0A7X7I9U1-F1
#
_cell.length_a   1.000
_cell.length_b   1.000
_cell.length_c   1.000
_cell.angle_alpha   90.00
_cell.angle_beta   90.00
_cell.angle_gamma   90.00
#
_symmetry.space_group_name_H-M   'P 1'
#
loop_
_entity.id
_entity.type
_entity.pdbx_description
1 polymer ?
#
loop_
_entity_poly.entity_id
_entity_poly.type
_entity_poly.pdbx_seq_one_letter_code
_entity_poly.pdbx_strand_id
1 'polypeptide(L)'
;MYRLSFMAALISIGLFTGILHSQTPMPPAAGDGSVENPFQIESLENLKWLSANRENWNKHYIQTIDITAAKTFKDSGFTPIGDDVIAFTGTYNGRGHTIDSLNISKAKQDYVALFGRISGKNCRIDSLGLTRISVLGQGWVGGLVG
;
A
#
# COMPACT_ATOMS: atom_id res chain seq x y z
N MET A 1 54.79 -12.75 -20.05
CA MET A 1 53.43 -13.28 -19.88
C MET A 1 52.81 -12.54 -18.70
N TYR A 2 51.74 -11.79 -18.96
CA TYR A 2 50.99 -10.87 -18.09
C TYR A 2 50.64 -11.47 -16.71
N ARG A 3 50.55 -10.74 -15.60
CA ARG A 3 49.57 -9.68 -15.34
C ARG A 3 49.94 -8.84 -14.11
N LEU A 4 49.93 -7.52 -14.30
CA LEU A 4 49.88 -6.49 -13.27
C LEU A 4 48.44 -6.47 -12.68
N SER A 5 48.25 -6.85 -11.42
CA SER A 5 46.94 -6.79 -10.77
C SER A 5 46.84 -5.49 -9.98
N PHE A 6 46.09 -4.53 -10.52
CA PHE A 6 45.68 -3.32 -9.82
C PHE A 6 44.56 -3.68 -8.84
N MET A 7 44.82 -3.55 -7.53
CA MET A 7 43.77 -3.51 -6.51
C MET A 7 43.11 -2.14 -6.58
N ALA A 8 41.99 -2.03 -7.30
CA ALA A 8 41.13 -0.86 -7.22
C ALA A 8 40.41 -0.88 -5.87
N ALA A 9 40.77 0.05 -4.99
CA ALA A 9 40.01 0.36 -3.80
C ALA A 9 38.63 0.90 -4.22
N LEU A 10 37.57 0.13 -4.00
CA LEU A 10 36.20 0.62 -4.06
C LEU A 10 36.00 1.58 -2.89
N ILE A 11 36.17 2.87 -3.16
CA ILE A 11 35.62 3.92 -2.31
C ILE A 11 34.10 3.79 -2.44
N SER A 12 33.45 3.18 -1.46
CA SER A 12 32.01 3.29 -1.27
C SER A 12 31.68 4.75 -1.00
N ILE A 13 31.52 5.52 -2.08
CA ILE A 13 30.92 6.84 -2.01
C ILE A 13 29.45 6.59 -1.67
N GLY A 14 29.12 6.81 -0.40
CA GLY A 14 27.75 6.97 0.07
C GLY A 14 27.14 8.17 -0.62
N LEU A 15 26.60 7.96 -1.82
CA LEU A 15 25.69 8.88 -2.45
C LEU A 15 24.31 8.58 -1.89
N PHE A 16 23.98 9.26 -0.79
CA PHE A 16 22.60 9.47 -0.38
C PHE A 16 21.98 10.40 -1.43
N THR A 17 21.61 9.84 -2.58
CA THR A 17 20.83 10.58 -3.56
C THR A 17 19.43 10.70 -2.97
N GLY A 18 19.17 11.84 -2.34
CA GLY A 18 17.82 12.36 -2.18
C GLY A 18 17.22 12.62 -3.56
N ILE A 19 16.92 11.56 -4.31
CA ILE A 19 16.09 11.65 -5.49
C ILE A 19 14.69 11.89 -4.94
N LEU A 20 14.07 12.98 -5.36
CA LEU A 20 12.61 13.14 -5.36
C LEU A 20 12.05 12.00 -6.20
N HIS A 21 11.91 10.82 -5.59
CA HIS A 21 11.21 9.73 -6.22
C HIS A 21 9.75 10.16 -6.30
N SER A 22 9.26 10.34 -7.52
CA SER A 22 7.82 10.22 -7.79
C SER A 22 7.35 8.95 -7.08
N GLN A 23 6.37 9.10 -6.18
CA GLN A 23 5.81 7.96 -5.43
C GLN A 23 4.77 7.27 -6.28
N THR A 24 5.27 6.79 -7.39
CA THR A 24 4.53 5.98 -8.33
C THR A 24 4.16 4.69 -7.59
N PRO A 25 2.89 4.26 -7.68
CA PRO A 25 2.49 2.95 -7.21
C PRO A 25 3.44 1.87 -7.73
N MET A 26 3.99 1.03 -6.84
CA MET A 26 4.97 -0.01 -7.17
C MET A 26 4.50 -1.39 -6.68
N PRO A 27 4.53 -2.44 -7.52
CA PRO A 27 4.14 -3.78 -7.10
C PRO A 27 5.02 -4.27 -5.93
N PRO A 28 4.45 -5.07 -5.01
CA PRO A 28 5.22 -5.84 -4.04
C PRO A 28 6.35 -6.63 -4.71
N ALA A 29 7.56 -6.57 -4.14
CA ALA A 29 8.69 -7.34 -4.63
C ALA A 29 8.64 -8.82 -4.19
N ALA A 30 7.84 -9.11 -3.15
CA ALA A 30 7.68 -10.44 -2.58
C ALA A 30 6.20 -10.87 -2.53
N GLY A 31 5.99 -12.17 -2.69
CA GLY A 31 4.67 -12.77 -2.83
C GLY A 31 4.16 -12.81 -4.27
N ASP A 32 3.20 -13.69 -4.53
CA ASP A 32 2.47 -13.79 -5.80
C ASP A 32 0.95 -13.54 -5.62
N GLY A 33 0.53 -13.24 -4.40
CA GLY A 33 -0.86 -12.95 -4.05
C GLY A 33 -1.73 -14.20 -3.89
N SER A 34 -1.16 -15.41 -3.95
CA SER A 34 -1.82 -16.65 -3.54
C SER A 34 -1.94 -16.75 -2.01
N VAL A 35 -2.75 -17.69 -1.53
CA VAL A 35 -2.91 -17.95 -0.09
C VAL A 35 -1.60 -18.39 0.56
N GLU A 36 -0.83 -19.24 -0.12
CA GLU A 36 0.45 -19.77 0.37
C GLU A 36 1.59 -18.74 0.32
N ASN A 37 1.49 -17.79 -0.62
CA ASN A 37 2.52 -16.78 -0.86
C ASN A 37 1.90 -15.39 -1.07
N PRO A 38 1.30 -14.80 -0.03
CA PRO A 38 0.61 -13.52 -0.12
C PRO A 38 1.59 -12.40 -0.49
N PHE A 39 1.10 -11.39 -1.20
CA PHE A 39 1.86 -10.18 -1.49
C PHE A 39 2.26 -9.46 -0.19
N GLN A 40 3.51 -9.02 -0.11
CA GLN A 40 4.03 -8.31 1.06
C GLN A 40 3.95 -6.79 0.85
N ILE A 41 3.15 -6.12 1.68
CA ILE A 41 3.03 -4.67 1.67
C ILE A 41 4.08 -4.11 2.64
N GLU A 42 5.18 -3.62 2.06
CA GLU A 42 6.37 -3.17 2.80
C GLU A 42 6.60 -1.67 2.69
N SER A 43 5.70 -0.96 2.00
CA SER A 43 5.83 0.46 1.75
C SER A 43 4.49 1.11 1.42
N LEU A 44 4.45 2.44 1.49
CA LEU A 44 3.30 3.22 1.01
C LEU A 44 3.10 3.03 -0.50
N GLU A 45 4.18 2.87 -1.26
CA GLU A 45 4.16 2.65 -2.69
C GLU A 45 3.50 1.31 -3.06
N ASN A 46 3.71 0.25 -2.26
CA ASN A 46 3.00 -1.03 -2.41
C ASN A 46 1.51 -0.90 -2.05
N LEU A 47 1.17 -0.16 -1.00
CA LEU A 47 -0.22 0.07 -0.61
C LEU A 47 -0.96 0.89 -1.70
N LYS A 48 -0.30 1.90 -2.27
CA LYS A 48 -0.80 2.66 -3.42
C LYS A 48 -0.94 1.78 -4.67
N TRP A 49 -0.04 0.82 -4.88
CA TRP A 49 -0.17 -0.15 -5.98
C TRP A 49 -1.39 -1.03 -5.82
N LEU A 50 -1.63 -1.56 -4.62
CA LEU A 50 -2.86 -2.31 -4.35
C LEU A 50 -4.11 -1.47 -4.66
N SER A 51 -4.14 -0.23 -4.20
CA SER A 51 -5.22 0.71 -4.49
C SER A 51 -5.44 0.96 -5.99
N ALA A 52 -4.36 1.04 -6.78
CA ALA A 52 -4.45 1.38 -8.20
C ALA A 52 -4.79 0.18 -9.12
N ASN A 53 -4.64 -1.07 -8.66
CA ASN A 53 -4.69 -2.26 -9.52
C ASN A 53 -5.84 -3.20 -9.13
N ARG A 54 -7.03 -2.89 -9.67
CA ARG A 54 -8.31 -3.56 -9.33
C ARG A 54 -8.31 -5.06 -9.63
N GLU A 55 -7.54 -5.49 -10.62
CA GLU A 55 -7.40 -6.90 -11.01
C GLU A 55 -6.74 -7.76 -9.92
N ASN A 56 -6.11 -7.13 -8.93
CA ASN A 56 -5.51 -7.81 -7.79
C ASN A 56 -6.37 -7.76 -6.51
N TRP A 57 -7.55 -7.14 -6.54
CA TRP A 57 -8.41 -7.02 -5.35
C TRP A 57 -9.03 -8.34 -4.86
N ASN A 58 -8.77 -9.45 -5.56
CA ASN A 58 -9.10 -10.82 -5.13
C ASN A 58 -7.90 -11.59 -4.55
N LYS A 59 -6.75 -10.94 -4.36
CA LYS A 59 -5.50 -11.57 -3.89
C LYS A 59 -5.31 -11.46 -2.38
N HIS A 60 -4.28 -12.14 -1.88
CA HIS A 60 -3.94 -12.18 -0.46
C HIS A 60 -2.73 -11.31 -0.15
N TYR A 61 -2.81 -10.56 0.97
CA TYR A 61 -1.83 -9.57 1.37
C TYR A 61 -1.44 -9.74 2.84
N ILE A 62 -0.17 -9.51 3.13
CA ILE A 62 0.36 -9.31 4.48
C ILE A 62 1.11 -7.99 4.55
N GLN A 63 0.91 -7.22 5.61
CA GLN A 63 1.75 -6.06 5.91
C GLN A 63 2.96 -6.49 6.73
N THR A 64 4.16 -5.99 6.41
CA THR A 64 5.42 -6.40 7.08
C THR A 64 6.09 -5.30 7.88
N ILE A 65 5.56 -4.08 7.82
CA ILE A 65 6.09 -2.90 8.51
C ILE A 65 4.97 -1.92 8.81
N ASP A 66 5.15 -1.03 9.79
CA ASP A 66 4.30 0.15 9.94
C ASP A 66 4.47 1.10 8.75
N ILE A 67 3.36 1.61 8.21
CA ILE A 67 3.35 2.47 7.03
C ILE A 67 2.97 3.89 7.45
N THR A 68 3.83 4.87 7.16
CA THR A 68 3.48 6.28 7.29
C THR A 68 2.94 6.81 5.95
N ALA A 69 1.63 7.08 5.91
CA ALA A 69 0.90 7.54 4.74
C ALA A 69 0.74 9.08 4.66
N ALA A 70 1.47 9.85 5.48
CA ALA A 70 1.37 11.32 5.54
C ALA A 70 1.53 12.03 4.17
N LYS A 71 2.19 11.36 3.23
CA LYS A 71 2.38 11.87 1.86
C LYS A 71 1.07 11.97 1.07
N THR A 72 0.04 11.20 1.44
CA THR A 72 -1.32 11.30 0.87
C THR A 72 -2.01 12.65 1.14
N PHE A 73 -1.51 13.47 2.08
CA PHE A 73 -1.95 14.85 2.25
C PHE A 73 -1.38 15.83 1.22
N LYS A 74 -0.22 15.49 0.63
CA LYS A 74 0.44 16.32 -0.40
C LYS A 74 0.00 15.94 -1.81
N ASP A 75 -0.39 14.68 -1.98
CA ASP A 75 -0.94 14.14 -3.22
C ASP A 75 -2.48 14.35 -3.26
N SER A 76 -3.16 13.82 -4.29
CA SER A 76 -4.62 13.85 -4.45
C SER A 76 -5.41 12.94 -3.48
N GLY A 77 -4.86 12.67 -2.29
CA GLY A 77 -5.36 11.67 -1.36
C GLY A 77 -5.07 10.23 -1.79
N PHE A 78 -5.31 9.30 -0.88
CA PHE A 78 -5.37 7.87 -1.18
C PHE A 78 -6.67 7.55 -1.95
N THR A 79 -6.63 6.56 -2.84
CA THR A 79 -7.83 6.03 -3.51
C THR A 79 -8.28 4.77 -2.78
N PRO A 80 -9.57 4.63 -2.41
CA PRO A 80 -10.05 3.44 -1.71
C PRO A 80 -9.72 2.12 -2.43
N ILE A 81 -9.47 1.06 -1.66
CA ILE A 81 -9.35 -0.32 -2.17
C ILE A 81 -10.75 -0.94 -2.20
N GLY A 82 -11.24 -1.29 -3.37
CA GLY A 82 -12.65 -1.65 -3.56
C GLY A 82 -13.52 -0.42 -3.76
N ASP A 83 -14.42 -0.48 -4.74
CA ASP A 83 -15.36 0.58 -5.09
C ASP A 83 -16.77 0.05 -5.42
N ASP A 84 -17.64 0.94 -5.89
CA ASP A 84 -19.02 0.65 -6.25
C ASP A 84 -19.13 -0.41 -7.37
N VAL A 85 -18.15 -0.48 -8.27
CA VAL A 85 -18.11 -1.43 -9.38
C VAL A 85 -17.47 -2.74 -8.95
N ILE A 86 -16.27 -2.70 -8.38
CA ILE A 86 -15.46 -3.87 -8.03
C ILE A 86 -15.14 -3.81 -6.54
N ALA A 87 -15.72 -4.72 -5.76
CA ALA A 87 -15.36 -4.86 -4.35
C ALA A 87 -14.00 -5.55 -4.17
N PHE A 88 -13.32 -5.24 -3.07
CA PHE A 88 -12.24 -6.08 -2.56
C PHE A 88 -12.81 -7.40 -2.04
N THR A 89 -12.26 -8.51 -2.50
CA THR A 89 -12.71 -9.88 -2.16
C THR A 89 -11.60 -10.76 -1.59
N GLY A 90 -10.37 -10.24 -1.59
CA GLY A 90 -9.19 -10.90 -1.07
C GLY A 90 -9.03 -10.83 0.45
N THR A 91 -7.81 -11.01 0.93
CA THR A 91 -7.51 -10.88 2.36
C THR A 91 -6.37 -9.90 2.60
N TYR A 92 -6.45 -9.12 3.67
CA TYR A 92 -5.39 -8.23 4.13
C TYR A 92 -5.13 -8.47 5.61
N ASN A 93 -4.00 -9.08 5.94
CA ASN A 93 -3.56 -9.27 7.32
C ASN A 93 -2.46 -8.25 7.66
N GLY A 94 -2.78 -7.32 8.55
CA GLY A 94 -1.86 -6.27 8.98
C GLY A 94 -0.72 -6.77 9.88
N ARG A 95 -0.77 -8.01 10.37
CA ARG A 95 0.22 -8.64 11.27
C ARG A 95 0.56 -7.83 12.53
N GLY A 96 -0.38 -6.99 12.98
CA GLY A 96 -0.22 -6.10 14.13
C GLY A 96 0.38 -4.74 13.79
N HIS A 97 0.72 -4.48 12.52
CA HIS A 97 1.23 -3.20 12.06
C HIS A 97 0.12 -2.16 11.85
N THR A 98 0.57 -0.92 11.71
CA THR A 98 -0.28 0.27 11.56
C THR A 98 -0.11 0.94 10.19
N ILE A 99 -1.17 1.59 9.73
CA ILE A 99 -1.08 2.63 8.71
C ILE A 99 -1.41 3.96 9.38
N ASP A 100 -0.44 4.86 9.40
CA ASP A 100 -0.52 6.13 10.08
C ASP A 100 -0.66 7.31 9.11
N SER A 101 -1.39 8.36 9.53
CA SER A 101 -1.47 9.62 8.79
C SER A 101 -2.03 9.46 7.36
N LEU A 102 -3.03 8.59 7.20
CA LEU A 102 -3.71 8.35 5.93
C LEU A 102 -4.74 9.45 5.66
N ASN A 103 -4.67 10.07 4.48
CA ASN A 103 -5.65 11.02 3.98
C ASN A 103 -6.43 10.44 2.80
N ILE A 104 -7.75 10.41 2.89
CA ILE A 104 -8.67 10.02 1.83
C ILE A 104 -9.66 11.18 1.65
N SER A 105 -9.54 11.92 0.55
CA SER A 105 -10.38 13.10 0.30
C SER A 105 -11.09 12.99 -1.05
N LYS A 106 -12.29 12.42 -1.01
CA LYS A 106 -13.16 12.15 -2.16
C LYS A 106 -14.57 12.70 -1.89
N ALA A 107 -14.67 14.01 -1.62
CA ALA A 107 -15.86 14.67 -1.08
C ALA A 107 -17.20 14.47 -1.84
N LYS A 108 -17.16 14.00 -3.10
CA LYS A 108 -18.33 13.75 -3.96
C LYS A 108 -18.47 12.26 -4.34
N GLN A 109 -17.80 11.38 -3.61
CA GLN A 109 -17.81 9.94 -3.88
C GLN A 109 -18.33 9.19 -2.66
N ASP A 110 -18.94 8.06 -2.97
CA ASP A 110 -19.34 7.05 -2.01
C ASP A 110 -18.20 6.04 -1.82
N TYR A 111 -18.31 5.17 -0.80
CA TYR A 111 -17.33 4.10 -0.52
C TYR A 111 -15.93 4.65 -0.21
N VAL A 112 -15.88 5.56 0.78
CA VAL A 112 -14.67 6.31 1.12
C VAL A 112 -14.11 5.80 2.46
N ALA A 113 -13.20 4.85 2.35
CA ALA A 113 -12.38 4.30 3.42
C ALA A 113 -11.06 3.74 2.86
N LEU A 114 -10.17 3.20 3.72
CA LEU A 114 -9.00 2.45 3.22
C LEU A 114 -9.46 1.32 2.29
N PHE A 115 -10.49 0.57 2.72
CA PHE A 115 -11.22 -0.37 1.89
C PHE A 115 -12.63 0.15 1.63
N GLY A 116 -12.86 0.76 0.47
CA GLY A 116 -14.15 1.41 0.16
C GLY A 116 -15.31 0.41 0.10
N ARG A 117 -15.09 -0.74 -0.53
CA ARG A 117 -16.10 -1.80 -0.53
C ARG A 117 -15.47 -3.16 -0.46
N ILE A 118 -15.93 -3.98 0.48
CA ILE A 118 -15.54 -5.38 0.61
C ILE A 118 -16.72 -6.30 0.33
N SER A 119 -16.47 -7.50 -0.19
CA SER A 119 -17.50 -8.51 -0.46
C SER A 119 -16.91 -9.92 -0.49
N GLY A 120 -17.75 -10.94 -0.33
CA GLY A 120 -17.37 -12.34 -0.46
C GLY A 120 -17.11 -13.03 0.87
N LYS A 121 -17.43 -14.33 0.90
CA LYS A 121 -17.43 -15.16 2.12
C LYS A 121 -16.06 -15.27 2.80
N ASN A 122 -14.99 -15.20 2.01
CA ASN A 122 -13.61 -15.36 2.48
C ASN A 122 -12.87 -14.01 2.56
N CYS A 123 -13.55 -12.89 2.29
CA CYS A 123 -12.93 -11.59 2.40
C CYS A 123 -12.66 -11.26 3.86
N ARG A 124 -11.43 -10.85 4.17
CA ARG A 124 -11.00 -10.60 5.54
C ARG A 124 -9.96 -9.49 5.60
N ILE A 125 -10.20 -8.52 6.46
CA ILE A 125 -9.22 -7.52 6.87
C ILE A 125 -9.02 -7.72 8.36
N ASP A 126 -7.80 -8.03 8.80
CA ASP A 126 -7.53 -8.30 10.20
C ASP A 126 -6.15 -7.85 10.65
N SER A 127 -5.98 -7.71 11.96
CA SER A 127 -4.69 -7.41 12.58
C SER A 127 -4.02 -6.14 12.05
N LEU A 128 -4.81 -5.14 11.63
CA LEU A 128 -4.35 -3.85 11.08
C LEU A 128 -4.84 -2.70 11.97
N GLY A 129 -3.91 -1.85 12.40
CA GLY A 129 -4.23 -0.60 13.07
C GLY A 129 -4.28 0.59 12.10
N LEU A 130 -5.23 1.50 12.29
CA LEU A 130 -5.24 2.79 11.60
C LEU A 130 -5.09 3.92 12.62
N THR A 131 -4.10 4.79 12.43
CA THR A 131 -3.83 5.91 13.34
C THR A 131 -3.78 7.23 12.60
N ARG A 132 -4.28 8.30 13.23
CA ARG A 132 -4.29 9.68 12.67
C ARG A 132 -4.84 9.76 11.25
N ILE A 133 -5.98 9.13 11.00
CA ILE A 133 -6.61 9.12 9.68
C ILE A 133 -7.52 10.34 9.48
N SER A 134 -7.58 10.81 8.23
CA SER A 134 -8.50 11.86 7.76
C SER A 134 -9.27 11.33 6.56
N VAL A 135 -10.60 11.27 6.67
CA VAL A 135 -11.48 10.71 5.65
C VAL A 135 -12.61 11.69 5.35
N LEU A 136 -12.75 12.09 4.08
CA LEU A 136 -13.81 12.97 3.58
C LEU A 136 -14.47 12.33 2.36
N GLY A 137 -15.74 11.94 2.49
CA GLY A 137 -16.57 11.34 1.45
C GLY A 137 -18.03 11.80 1.52
N GLN A 138 -18.83 11.43 0.54
CA GLN A 138 -20.25 11.76 0.45
C GLN A 138 -21.14 10.76 1.20
N GLY A 139 -20.96 9.47 0.95
CA GLY A 139 -21.75 8.39 1.53
C GLY A 139 -20.89 7.16 1.73
N TRP A 140 -21.33 6.27 2.63
CA TRP A 140 -20.56 5.09 3.05
C TRP A 140 -19.09 5.44 3.33
N VAL A 141 -18.88 6.13 4.47
CA VAL A 141 -17.59 6.70 4.85
C VAL A 141 -17.13 6.03 6.12
N GLY A 142 -15.88 5.58 6.15
CA GLY A 142 -15.30 4.90 7.31
C GLY A 142 -13.79 4.98 7.32
N GLY A 143 -13.19 4.63 8.45
CA GLY A 143 -11.73 4.56 8.55
C GLY A 143 -11.18 3.35 7.82
N LEU A 144 -11.59 2.15 8.28
CA LEU A 144 -11.13 0.88 7.76
C LEU A 144 -11.96 0.41 6.57
N VAL A 145 -13.28 0.36 6.74
CA VAL A 145 -14.26 0.02 5.71
C VAL A 145 -15.37 1.06 5.75
N GLY A 146 -15.85 1.48 4.58
CA GLY A 146 -16.84 2.53 4.42
C GLY A 146 -17.19 2.58 2.96
#